data_AF-A0A256XPX2-F1
#
_entry.id   AF-A0A256XPX2-F1
#
_cell.length_a   1.000
_cell.length_b   1.000
_cell.length_c   1.000
_cell.angle_alpha   90.00
_cell.angle_beta   90.00
_cell.angle_gamma   90.00
#
_symmetry.space_group_name_H-M   'P 1'
#
loop_
_entity.id
_entity.type
_entity.pdbx_description
1 polymer ?
#
loop_
_entity_poly.entity_id
_entity_poly.type
_entity_poly.pdbx_seq_one_letter_code
_entity_poly.pdbx_strand_id
1 'polypeptide(L)'
;MIAAELMSIAVQLLMEIPTVTVLSKIDKADRENIDRLILDIEYLKDSLRKEGGGVIKDLPLEISEIIEVLRGSLRIVKVSATKGIGFDQLYDLIHETFCTCGDLT
;
A
#
# COMPACT_ATOMS: atom_id res chain seq x y z
N MET A 1 -3.88 -2.38 8.31
CA MET A 1 -3.68 -1.75 6.99
C MET A 1 -3.18 -0.32 7.12
N ILE A 2 -3.93 0.57 7.77
CA ILE A 2 -3.61 2.00 7.94
C ILE A 2 -2.15 2.30 8.32
N ALA A 3 -1.64 1.68 9.39
CA ALA A 3 -0.25 1.91 9.82
C ALA A 3 0.79 1.53 8.76
N ALA A 4 0.54 0.47 7.97
CA ALA A 4 1.46 0.04 6.92
C ALA A 4 1.48 1.03 5.75
N GLU A 5 0.32 1.53 5.33
CA GLU A 5 0.23 2.58 4.30
C GLU A 5 0.90 3.87 4.78
N LEU A 6 0.66 4.31 6.02
CA LEU A 6 1.30 5.50 6.58
C LEU A 6 2.83 5.37 6.66
N MET A 7 3.34 4.22 7.10
CA MET A 7 4.79 3.96 7.09
C MET A 7 5.36 3.97 5.68
N SER A 8 4.64 3.42 4.71
CA SER A 8 5.06 3.46 3.31
C SER A 8 5.15 4.89 2.77
N ILE A 9 4.16 5.73 3.06
CA ILE A 9 4.16 7.14 2.71
C ILE A 9 5.35 7.84 3.37
N ALA A 10 5.56 7.61 4.67
CA ALA A 10 6.68 8.21 5.39
C ALA A 10 8.03 7.84 4.75
N VAL A 11 8.22 6.58 4.37
CA VAL A 11 9.41 6.12 3.65
C VAL A 11 9.54 6.80 2.29
N GLN A 12 8.46 6.91 1.51
CA GLN A 12 8.47 7.58 0.21
C GLN A 12 8.86 9.06 0.31
N LEU A 13 8.34 9.77 1.32
CA LEU A 13 8.59 11.20 1.51
C LEU A 13 9.99 11.47 2.05
N LEU A 14 10.52 10.60 2.91
CA LEU A 14 11.76 10.85 3.63
C LEU A 14 13.01 10.32 2.94
N MET A 15 12.90 9.27 2.11
CA MET A 15 14.07 8.56 1.62
C MET A 15 14.71 9.17 0.36
N GLU A 16 14.09 10.17 -0.28
CA GLU A 16 14.59 10.84 -1.51
C GLU A 16 15.07 9.89 -2.63
N ILE A 17 14.71 8.62 -2.56
CA ILE A 17 15.01 7.58 -3.55
C ILE A 17 13.71 6.95 -4.03
N PRO A 18 13.68 6.43 -5.26
CA PRO A 18 12.51 5.72 -5.75
C PRO A 18 12.21 4.50 -4.86
N THR A 19 10.97 4.38 -4.41
CA THR A 19 10.54 3.39 -3.42
C THR A 19 9.28 2.69 -3.89
N VAL A 20 9.25 1.37 -3.71
CA VAL A 20 8.14 0.50 -4.10
C VAL A 20 7.57 -0.17 -2.86
N THR A 21 6.25 -0.06 -2.68
CA THR A 21 5.54 -0.66 -1.54
C THR A 21 5.16 -2.09 -1.87
N VAL A 22 5.60 -3.04 -1.03
CA VAL A 22 5.35 -4.47 -1.26
C VAL A 22 4.64 -5.10 -0.07
N LEU A 23 3.46 -5.65 -0.31
CA LEU A 23 2.77 -6.52 0.63
C LEU A 23 3.21 -7.97 0.43
N SER A 24 4.02 -8.49 1.35
CA SER A 24 4.55 -9.85 1.28
C SER A 24 3.67 -10.88 2.00
N LYS A 25 3.93 -12.17 1.74
CA LYS A 25 3.27 -13.34 2.35
C LYS A 25 1.76 -13.43 2.06
N ILE A 26 1.32 -13.03 0.87
CA ILE A 26 -0.10 -13.10 0.48
C ILE A 26 -0.66 -14.53 0.40
N ASP A 27 0.19 -15.55 0.50
CA ASP A 27 -0.21 -16.96 0.64
C ASP A 27 -0.78 -17.29 2.03
N LYS A 28 -0.62 -16.39 3.01
CA LYS A 28 -1.10 -16.58 4.39
C LYS A 28 -2.35 -15.79 4.73
N ALA A 29 -2.84 -14.97 3.80
CA ALA A 29 -3.95 -14.08 4.06
C ALA A 29 -5.08 -14.28 3.05
N ASP A 30 -6.29 -13.94 3.47
CA ASP A 30 -7.46 -13.94 2.60
C ASP A 30 -7.31 -12.84 1.54
N ARG A 31 -7.08 -13.26 0.29
CA ARG A 31 -6.74 -12.38 -0.82
C ARG A 31 -7.88 -11.44 -1.17
N GLU A 32 -9.12 -11.93 -1.12
CA GLU A 32 -10.27 -11.13 -1.55
C GLU A 32 -10.53 -9.99 -0.56
N ASN A 33 -10.34 -10.24 0.74
CA ASN A 33 -10.49 -9.22 1.77
C ASN A 33 -9.36 -8.17 1.70
N ILE A 34 -8.11 -8.60 1.52
CA ILE A 34 -6.96 -7.70 1.41
C ILE A 34 -7.09 -6.77 0.20
N ASP A 35 -7.52 -7.29 -0.95
CA ASP A 35 -7.62 -6.51 -2.16
C ASP A 35 -8.65 -5.40 -2.01
N ARG A 36 -9.79 -5.68 -1.37
CA ARG A 36 -10.79 -4.67 -1.05
C ARG A 36 -10.26 -3.63 -0.07
N LEU A 37 -9.54 -4.03 0.98
CA LEU A 37 -8.94 -3.08 1.93
C LEU A 37 -7.91 -2.14 1.26
N ILE A 38 -7.17 -2.63 0.26
CA ILE A 38 -6.15 -1.85 -0.47
C ILE A 38 -6.76 -0.97 -1.57
N LEU A 39 -7.79 -1.43 -2.27
CA LEU A 39 -8.31 -0.73 -3.45
C LEU A 39 -9.52 0.15 -3.13
N ASP A 40 -10.28 -0.19 -2.09
CA ASP A 40 -11.52 0.49 -1.72
C ASP A 40 -11.35 1.15 -0.35
N ILE A 41 -11.14 2.46 -0.37
CA ILE A 41 -10.95 3.27 0.83
C ILE A 41 -12.23 3.31 1.70
N GLU A 42 -13.40 3.27 1.09
CA GLU A 42 -14.67 3.24 1.83
C GLU A 42 -14.87 1.89 2.52
N TYR A 43 -14.51 0.79 1.85
CA TYR A 43 -14.49 -0.52 2.48
C TYR A 43 -13.53 -0.59 3.67
N LEU A 44 -12.35 0.06 3.56
CA LEU A 44 -11.41 0.18 4.68
C LEU A 44 -12.00 1.00 5.84
N LYS A 45 -12.58 2.18 5.56
CA LYS A 45 -13.24 3.03 6.56
C LYS A 45 -14.38 2.30 7.25
N ASP A 46 -15.21 1.57 6.51
CA ASP A 46 -16.30 0.76 7.06
C ASP A 46 -15.81 -0.40 7.92
N SER A 47 -14.70 -1.02 7.55
CA SER A 47 -14.06 -2.07 8.36
C SER A 47 -13.55 -1.49 9.68
N LEU A 48 -12.91 -0.32 9.67
CA LEU A 48 -12.48 0.40 10.87
C LEU A 48 -13.67 0.82 11.75
N ARG A 49 -14.79 1.24 11.15
CA ARG A 49 -16.00 1.60 11.91
C ARG A 49 -16.58 0.43 12.69
N LYS A 50 -16.38 -0.81 12.22
CA LYS A 50 -16.83 -2.05 12.86
C LYS A 50 -15.89 -2.54 13.97
N GLU A 51 -14.63 -2.09 14.00
CA GLU A 51 -13.67 -2.45 15.04
C GLU A 51 -13.84 -1.56 16.29
N GLY A 52 -14.56 -2.05 17.30
CA GLY A 52 -14.58 -1.48 18.65
C GLY A 52 -14.92 0.02 18.74
N GLY A 53 -14.51 0.68 19.84
CA GLY A 53 -14.74 2.11 20.06
C GLY A 53 -13.60 2.77 20.84
N GLY A 54 -13.60 4.10 20.85
CA GLY A 54 -12.57 4.94 21.50
C GLY A 54 -11.45 5.38 20.55
N VAL A 55 -10.40 5.99 21.11
CA VAL A 55 -9.27 6.60 20.37
C VAL A 55 -8.61 5.65 19.37
N ILE A 56 -8.60 4.34 19.68
CA ILE A 56 -8.05 3.29 18.81
C ILE A 56 -8.80 3.19 17.47
N LYS A 57 -10.06 3.62 17.40
CA LYS A 57 -10.87 3.69 16.17
C LYS A 57 -10.81 5.07 15.51
N ASP A 58 -10.88 6.13 16.31
CA ASP A 58 -10.98 7.50 15.79
C ASP A 58 -9.69 7.90 15.05
N LEU A 59 -8.53 7.54 15.60
CA LEU A 59 -7.24 7.87 14.98
C LEU A 59 -7.02 7.17 13.62
N PRO A 60 -7.23 5.86 13.46
CA PRO A 60 -7.16 5.22 12.14
C PRO A 60 -8.12 5.80 11.11
N LEU A 61 -9.32 6.24 11.53
CA LEU A 61 -10.28 6.90 10.63
C LEU A 61 -9.74 8.25 10.15
N GLU A 62 -9.22 9.09 11.05
CA GLU A 62 -8.60 10.37 10.66
C GLU A 62 -7.38 10.16 9.75
N ILE A 63 -6.54 9.18 10.05
CA ILE A 63 -5.39 8.84 9.20
C ILE A 63 -5.85 8.34 7.82
N SER A 64 -6.98 7.62 7.73
CA SER A 64 -7.49 7.11 6.46
C SER A 64 -7.84 8.24 5.48
N GLU A 65 -8.31 9.39 5.98
CA GLU A 65 -8.55 10.59 5.15
C GLU A 65 -7.24 11.14 4.56
N ILE A 66 -6.15 11.14 5.34
CA ILE A 66 -4.83 11.57 4.87
C ILE A 66 -4.29 10.59 3.82
N ILE A 67 -4.43 9.29 4.08
CA ILE A 67 -4.02 8.24 3.15
C ILE A 67 -4.77 8.36 1.83
N GLU A 68 -6.07 8.69 1.85
CA GLU A 68 -6.87 8.87 0.64
C GLU A 68 -6.29 9.95 -0.29
N VAL A 69 -5.89 11.08 0.27
CA VAL A 69 -5.25 12.18 -0.47
C VAL A 69 -3.90 11.75 -1.06
N LEU A 70 -3.15 10.92 -0.32
CA LEU A 70 -1.79 10.50 -0.70
C LEU A 70 -1.77 9.21 -1.54
N ARG A 71 -2.89 8.48 -1.63
CA ARG A 71 -2.96 7.17 -2.28
C ARG A 71 -2.64 7.18 -3.76
N GLY A 72 -2.80 8.33 -4.43
CA GLY A 72 -2.44 8.50 -5.83
C GLY A 72 -0.98 8.13 -6.16
N SER A 73 -0.07 8.21 -5.17
CA SER A 73 1.34 7.81 -5.33
C SER A 73 1.65 6.39 -4.83
N LEU A 74 0.72 5.73 -4.14
CA LEU A 74 0.96 4.45 -3.48
C LEU A 74 0.54 3.29 -4.39
N ARG A 75 1.49 2.75 -5.15
CA ARG A 75 1.32 1.46 -5.84
C ARG A 75 1.78 0.33 -4.92
N ILE A 76 0.84 -0.45 -4.39
CA ILE A 76 1.14 -1.63 -3.55
C ILE A 76 1.18 -2.88 -4.42
N VAL A 77 2.35 -3.52 -4.49
CA VAL A 77 2.51 -4.83 -5.15
C VAL A 77 2.37 -5.96 -4.13
N LYS A 78 1.61 -6.98 -4.47
CA LYS A 78 1.31 -8.14 -3.61
C LYS A 78 2.20 -9.31 -4.02
N VAL A 79 2.99 -9.86 -3.09
CA VAL A 79 3.90 -10.97 -3.37
C VAL A 79 3.80 -12.12 -2.38
N SER A 80 4.12 -13.32 -2.86
CA SER A 80 4.44 -14.46 -2.00
C SER A 80 5.81 -15.00 -2.40
N ALA A 81 6.82 -14.73 -1.57
CA ALA A 81 8.18 -15.22 -1.77
C ALA A 81 8.27 -16.76 -1.76
N THR A 82 7.42 -17.42 -0.98
CA THR A 82 7.38 -18.89 -0.87
C THR A 82 6.70 -19.56 -2.07
N LYS A 83 5.83 -18.83 -2.78
CA LYS A 83 5.08 -19.34 -3.93
C LYS A 83 5.49 -18.73 -5.27
N GLY A 84 6.42 -17.76 -5.26
CA GLY A 84 6.85 -17.04 -6.47
C GLY A 84 5.76 -16.15 -7.09
N ILE A 85 4.74 -15.75 -6.32
CA ILE A 85 3.59 -14.99 -6.86
C ILE A 85 3.89 -13.49 -6.82
N GLY A 86 3.50 -12.77 -7.88
CA GLY A 86 3.51 -11.30 -7.94
C GLY A 86 4.87 -10.68 -8.23
N PHE A 87 5.91 -11.49 -8.43
CA PHE A 87 7.26 -11.00 -8.74
C PHE A 87 7.35 -10.36 -10.13
N ASP A 88 6.63 -10.86 -11.13
CA ASP A 88 6.60 -10.23 -12.46
C ASP A 88 6.11 -8.78 -12.37
N GLN A 89 4.98 -8.55 -11.68
CA GLN A 89 4.44 -7.21 -11.42
C GLN A 89 5.40 -6.33 -10.62
N LEU A 90 6.14 -6.92 -9.67
CA LEU A 90 7.15 -6.21 -8.91
C LEU A 90 8.33 -5.77 -9.79
N TYR A 91 8.82 -6.67 -10.66
CA TYR A 91 9.90 -6.38 -11.58
C TYR A 91 9.49 -5.34 -12.61
N ASP A 92 8.27 -5.44 -13.15
CA ASP A 92 7.71 -4.44 -14.06
C ASP A 92 7.65 -3.06 -13.39
N LEU A 93 7.15 -2.97 -12.15
CA LEU A 93 7.06 -1.70 -11.43
C LEU A 93 8.45 -1.13 -11.09
N ILE A 94 9.40 -1.96 -10.70
CA ILE A 94 10.80 -1.55 -10.51
C ILE A 94 11.34 -1.00 -11.83
N HIS A 95 11.14 -1.70 -12.94
CA HIS A 95 11.59 -1.27 -14.24
C HIS A 95 10.96 0.06 -14.64
N GLU A 96 9.65 0.25 -14.49
CA GLU A 96 8.95 1.53 -14.72
C GLU A 96 9.53 2.68 -13.90
N THR A 97 9.86 2.40 -12.63
CA THR A 97 10.40 3.40 -11.70
C THR A 97 11.77 3.92 -12.15
N PHE A 98 12.57 3.08 -12.80
CA PHE A 98 13.88 3.45 -13.37
C PHE A 98 13.81 3.84 -14.86
N CYS A 99 12.72 3.49 -15.54
CA CYS A 99 12.40 3.95 -16.89
C CYS A 99 11.72 5.31 -16.83
N THR A 100 12.42 6.30 -16.29
CA THR A 100 12.21 7.66 -16.74
C THR A 100 12.62 7.72 -18.21
N CYS A 101 11.78 8.32 -19.06
CA CYS A 101 12.20 8.77 -20.38
C CYS A 101 13.55 9.46 -20.18
N GLY A 102 14.61 8.89 -20.77
CA GLY A 102 15.95 9.37 -20.50
C GLY A 102 16.00 10.88 -20.62
N ASP A 103 16.60 11.52 -19.62
CA ASP A 103 17.50 12.64 -19.90
C ASP A 103 18.58 12.08 -20.85
N LEU A 104 18.22 11.99 -22.13
CA LEU A 104 19.15 12.06 -23.22
C LEU A 104 19.56 13.53 -23.27
N THR A 105 20.52 13.88 -22.40
CA THR A 105 21.29 15.13 -22.32
C THR A 105 20.53 16.43 -22.07
#